data_AF-A0AAX4KS22-F1
#
_entry.id   AF-A0AAX4KS22-F1
#
_cell.length_a   1.000
_cell.length_b   1.000
_cell.length_c   1.000
_cell.angle_alpha   90.00
_cell.angle_beta   90.00
_cell.angle_gamma   90.00
#
_symmetry.space_group_name_H-M   'P 1'
#
loop_
_entity.id
_entity.type
_entity.pdbx_description
1 polymer ?
#
loop_
_entity_poly.entity_id
_entity_poly.type
_entity_poly.pdbx_seq_one_letter_code
_entity_poly.pdbx_strand_id
1 'polypeptide(L)'
;MSNLYHNTTYVLQTTYNLIHHHFSTGIQSIRRDVRPFLILQVGYWSLALMGVAITYRYPEIQQKVLDSTNKDLNRYQVGRWVKEAYDNGHVLTAAGWTFLINLTVGSFGCITLPSMMIPTSGILMTGVRAMTWGLIFSPITGKKDALTLPHFITMLIEGQPYILAALGDWLLTRRFLGQFGWRRVEGEGEGQIRLIDNEKDKDEKGKRTTWSWIPISWPGYGQGLKDVLSLYGPISGILAIAAIWEGYEVIHLKRGFW
;
A
#
# COMPACT_ATOMS: atom_id res chain seq x y z
N MET A 1 30.12 -25.29 -24.00
CA MET A 1 28.66 -25.03 -24.03
C MET A 1 27.93 -25.56 -22.79
N SER A 2 28.30 -26.70 -22.20
CA SER A 2 27.65 -27.28 -20.98
C SER A 2 27.57 -26.34 -19.77
N ASN A 3 28.63 -25.58 -19.46
CA ASN A 3 28.65 -24.65 -18.32
C ASN A 3 27.65 -23.48 -18.47
N LEU A 4 27.37 -23.05 -19.70
CA LEU A 4 26.48 -21.92 -19.96
C LEU A 4 25.00 -22.30 -19.78
N TYR A 5 24.64 -23.53 -20.18
CA TYR A 5 23.32 -24.12 -19.92
C TYR A 5 23.08 -24.39 -18.42
N HIS A 6 24.11 -24.87 -17.71
CA HIS A 6 23.98 -25.12 -16.27
C HIS A 6 23.79 -23.81 -15.49
N ASN A 7 24.58 -22.78 -15.81
CA ASN A 7 24.48 -21.48 -15.16
C ASN A 7 23.15 -20.77 -15.46
N THR A 8 22.68 -20.80 -16.71
CA THR A 8 21.39 -20.22 -17.08
C THR A 8 20.23 -20.93 -16.38
N THR A 9 20.24 -22.26 -16.32
CA THR A 9 19.20 -23.04 -15.62
C THR A 9 19.18 -22.74 -14.11
N TYR A 10 20.36 -22.65 -13.48
CA TYR A 10 20.47 -22.31 -12.06
C TYR A 10 19.93 -20.90 -11.76
N VAL A 11 20.28 -19.91 -12.59
CA VAL A 11 19.79 -18.54 -12.44
C VAL A 11 18.27 -18.48 -12.62
N LEU A 12 17.73 -19.16 -13.64
CA LEU A 12 16.29 -19.20 -13.87
C LEU A 12 15.54 -19.86 -12.72
N GLN A 13 16.03 -21.01 -12.23
CA GLN A 13 15.40 -21.72 -11.10
C GLN A 13 15.45 -20.89 -9.81
N THR A 14 16.60 -20.25 -9.54
CA THR A 14 16.77 -19.41 -8.34
C THR A 14 15.84 -18.20 -8.40
N THR A 15 15.76 -17.55 -9.57
CA THR A 15 14.86 -16.41 -9.80
C THR A 15 13.40 -16.82 -9.66
N TYR A 16 13.00 -17.94 -10.26
CA TYR A 16 11.65 -18.49 -10.14
C TYR A 16 11.28 -18.78 -8.69
N ASN A 17 12.16 -19.48 -7.95
CA ASN A 17 11.92 -19.82 -6.56
C ASN A 17 11.75 -18.57 -5.69
N LEU A 18 12.56 -17.54 -5.93
CA LEU A 18 12.49 -16.27 -5.21
C LEU A 18 11.15 -15.56 -5.49
N ILE A 19 10.79 -15.39 -6.77
CA ILE A 19 9.54 -14.76 -7.17
C ILE A 19 8.35 -15.53 -6.59
N HIS A 20 8.32 -16.85 -6.79
CA HIS A 20 7.26 -17.71 -6.29
C HIS A 20 7.12 -17.62 -4.77
N HIS A 21 8.23 -17.60 -4.03
CA HIS A 21 8.24 -17.44 -2.59
C HIS A 21 7.63 -16.10 -2.13
N HIS A 22 8.03 -14.98 -2.74
CA HIS A 22 7.49 -13.67 -2.40
C HIS A 22 6.00 -13.54 -2.72
N PHE A 23 5.57 -14.03 -3.88
CA PHE A 23 4.15 -14.03 -4.26
C PHE A 23 3.32 -14.92 -3.33
N SER A 24 3.74 -16.17 -3.11
CA SER A 24 3.00 -17.11 -2.27
C SER A 24 2.88 -16.62 -0.83
N THR A 25 3.95 -16.07 -0.25
CA THR A 25 3.95 -15.50 1.10
C THR A 25 3.02 -14.29 1.20
N GLY A 26 3.02 -13.39 0.21
CA GLY A 26 2.08 -12.27 0.16
C GLY A 26 0.63 -12.72 0.07
N ILE A 27 0.32 -13.69 -0.79
CA ILE A 27 -1.03 -14.25 -0.92
C ILE A 27 -1.49 -14.92 0.37
N GLN A 28 -0.60 -15.64 1.05
CA GLN A 28 -0.91 -16.25 2.36
C GLN A 28 -1.22 -15.17 3.41
N SER A 29 -0.48 -14.07 3.42
CA SER A 29 -0.75 -12.93 4.33
C SER A 29 -2.13 -12.33 4.07
N ILE A 30 -2.50 -12.13 2.80
CA ILE A 30 -3.84 -11.62 2.43
C ILE A 30 -4.94 -12.59 2.91
N ARG A 31 -4.76 -13.90 2.66
CA ARG A 31 -5.74 -14.92 3.07
C ARG A 31 -5.93 -15.00 4.58
N ARG A 32 -4.83 -14.93 5.33
CA ARG A 32 -4.85 -14.94 6.81
C ARG A 32 -5.56 -13.71 7.37
N ASP A 33 -5.41 -12.57 6.72
CA ASP A 33 -5.91 -11.28 7.17
C ASP A 33 -7.03 -10.76 6.24
N VAL A 34 -7.94 -11.67 5.82
CA VAL A 34 -9.03 -11.37 4.88
C VAL A 34 -10.02 -10.32 5.41
N ARG A 35 -10.30 -10.31 6.71
CA ARG A 35 -11.23 -9.35 7.33
C ARG A 35 -10.73 -7.90 7.20
N PRO A 36 -9.53 -7.54 7.70
CA PRO A 36 -9.03 -6.18 7.50
C PRO A 36 -8.84 -5.85 6.02
N PHE A 37 -8.45 -6.81 5.18
CA PHE A 37 -8.40 -6.59 3.74
C PHE A 37 -9.76 -6.16 3.15
N LEU A 38 -10.85 -6.86 3.47
CA LEU A 38 -12.20 -6.51 3.01
C LEU A 38 -12.68 -5.16 3.55
N ILE A 39 -12.36 -4.82 4.80
CA ILE A 39 -12.68 -3.51 5.38
C ILE A 39 -11.97 -2.40 4.60
N LEU A 40 -10.69 -2.59 4.28
CA LEU A 40 -9.92 -1.64 3.49
C LEU A 40 -10.45 -1.51 2.07
N GLN A 41 -10.88 -2.61 1.42
CA GLN A 41 -11.54 -2.57 0.12
C GLN A 41 -12.79 -1.70 0.16
N VAL A 42 -13.70 -1.97 1.10
CA VAL A 42 -14.95 -1.21 1.23
C VAL A 42 -14.66 0.26 1.55
N GLY A 43 -13.74 0.53 2.47
CA GLY A 43 -13.36 1.88 2.84
C GLY A 43 -12.76 2.68 1.67
N TYR A 44 -11.84 2.07 0.91
CA TYR A 44 -11.21 2.71 -0.25
C TYR A 44 -12.25 3.10 -1.30
N TRP A 45 -13.08 2.16 -1.73
CA TRP A 45 -14.06 2.44 -2.77
C TRP A 45 -15.17 3.38 -2.30
N SER A 46 -15.54 3.34 -1.02
CA SER A 46 -16.49 4.30 -0.44
C SER A 46 -15.93 5.73 -0.48
N LEU A 47 -14.66 5.93 -0.11
CA LEU A 47 -14.01 7.24 -0.20
C LEU A 47 -13.87 7.72 -1.65
N ALA A 48 -13.53 6.84 -2.58
CA ALA A 48 -13.51 7.19 -3.99
C ALA A 48 -14.90 7.64 -4.49
N LEU A 49 -15.96 6.93 -4.14
CA LEU A 49 -17.33 7.33 -4.47
C LEU A 49 -17.75 8.64 -3.80
N MET A 50 -17.30 8.90 -2.56
CA MET A 50 -17.50 10.20 -1.92
C MET A 50 -16.80 11.32 -2.71
N GLY A 51 -15.60 11.09 -3.25
CA GLY A 51 -14.93 12.02 -4.16
C GLY A 51 -15.80 12.35 -5.38
N VAL A 52 -16.35 11.33 -6.02
CA VAL A 52 -17.26 11.51 -7.16
C VAL A 52 -18.54 12.26 -6.77
N ALA A 53 -19.10 11.99 -5.58
CA ALA A 53 -20.28 12.68 -5.09
C ALA A 53 -20.00 14.17 -4.81
N ILE A 54 -18.81 14.51 -4.29
CA ILE A 54 -18.40 15.89 -4.06
C ILE A 54 -18.29 16.66 -5.37
N THR A 55 -17.67 16.09 -6.40
CA THR A 55 -17.57 16.76 -7.72
C THR A 55 -18.90 16.89 -8.42
N TYR A 56 -19.88 16.04 -8.11
CA TYR A 56 -21.26 16.21 -8.57
C TYR A 56 -21.91 17.45 -7.98
N ARG A 57 -21.62 17.74 -6.71
CA ARG A 57 -22.15 18.92 -6.05
C ARG A 57 -21.36 20.20 -6.36
N TYR A 58 -20.05 20.06 -6.58
CA TYR A 58 -19.07 21.15 -6.71
C TYR A 58 -18.08 20.86 -7.86
N PRO A 59 -18.49 20.98 -9.13
CA PRO A 59 -17.64 20.66 -10.29
C PRO A 59 -16.34 21.46 -10.37
N GLU A 60 -16.31 22.66 -9.80
CA GLU A 60 -15.12 23.52 -9.71
C GLU A 60 -13.98 22.89 -8.90
N ILE A 61 -14.29 21.97 -7.98
CA ILE A 61 -13.27 21.24 -7.22
C ILE A 61 -12.50 20.31 -8.14
N GLN A 62 -13.20 19.62 -9.06
CA GLN A 62 -12.56 18.73 -10.03
C GLN A 62 -11.53 19.48 -10.89
N GLN A 63 -11.90 20.66 -11.40
CA GLN A 63 -11.00 21.49 -12.21
C GLN A 63 -9.75 21.92 -11.43
N LYS A 64 -9.92 22.38 -10.19
CA LYS A 64 -8.78 22.79 -9.34
C LYS A 64 -7.81 21.65 -9.05
N VAL A 65 -8.34 20.44 -8.80
CA VAL A 65 -7.52 19.25 -8.55
C VAL A 65 -6.78 18.83 -9.83
N LEU A 66 -7.44 18.88 -10.99
CA LEU A 66 -6.81 18.62 -12.29
C LEU A 66 -5.70 19.63 -12.59
N ASP A 67 -5.94 20.92 -12.38
CA ASP A 67 -4.95 21.98 -12.61
C ASP A 67 -3.73 21.82 -11.70
N SER A 68 -3.94 21.46 -10.43
CA SER A 68 -2.85 21.14 -9.50
C SER A 68 -2.04 19.94 -9.98
N THR A 69 -2.72 18.88 -10.43
CA THR A 69 -2.08 17.64 -10.91
C THR A 69 -1.23 17.90 -12.15
N ASN A 70 -1.77 18.65 -13.11
CA ASN A 70 -1.07 19.05 -14.33
C ASN A 70 0.14 19.95 -14.02
N LYS A 71 0.02 20.85 -13.05
CA LYS A 71 1.13 21.70 -12.61
C LYS A 71 2.26 20.85 -12.01
N ASP A 72 1.92 19.84 -11.21
CA ASP A 72 2.92 18.93 -10.62
C ASP A 72 3.61 18.05 -11.66
N LEU A 73 2.86 17.49 -12.62
CA LEU A 73 3.42 16.70 -13.72
C LEU A 73 4.45 17.50 -14.53
N ASN A 74 4.16 18.77 -14.82
CA ASN A 74 5.08 19.64 -15.56
C ASN A 74 6.26 20.12 -14.71
N ARG A 75 6.06 20.28 -13.40
CA ARG A 75 7.08 20.76 -12.45
C ARG A 75 8.18 19.71 -12.23
N TYR A 76 7.80 18.46 -11.98
CA TYR A 76 8.77 17.41 -11.64
C TYR A 76 9.35 16.72 -12.87
N GLN A 77 10.66 16.45 -12.84
CA GLN A 77 11.39 15.81 -13.94
C GLN A 77 10.81 14.42 -14.29
N VAL A 78 10.46 13.64 -13.26
CA VAL A 78 9.82 12.32 -13.43
C VAL A 78 8.47 12.44 -14.14
N GLY A 79 7.67 13.45 -13.80
CA GLY A 79 6.38 13.70 -14.46
C GLY A 79 6.53 14.04 -15.95
N ARG A 80 7.58 14.79 -16.31
CA ARG A 80 7.89 15.08 -17.72
C ARG A 80 8.30 13.83 -18.51
N TRP A 81 9.09 12.94 -17.93
CA TRP A 81 9.47 11.68 -18.58
C TRP A 81 8.28 10.76 -18.83
N VAL A 82 7.34 10.69 -17.90
CA VAL A 82 6.08 9.93 -18.08
C VAL A 82 5.31 10.50 -19.26
N LYS A 83 5.10 11.83 -19.26
CA LYS A 83 4.35 12.50 -20.31
C LYS A 83 4.99 12.25 -21.68
N GLU A 84 6.31 12.41 -21.79
CA GLU A 84 7.07 12.15 -23.01
C GLU A 84 6.94 10.69 -23.48
N ALA A 85 6.94 9.72 -22.55
CA ALA A 85 6.77 8.31 -22.89
C ALA A 85 5.39 8.00 -23.50
N TYR A 86 4.34 8.63 -22.98
CA TYR A 86 2.99 8.53 -23.54
C TYR A 86 2.86 9.27 -24.89
N ASP A 87 3.42 10.47 -24.98
CA ASP A 87 3.36 11.30 -26.19
C ASP A 87 4.07 10.63 -27.39
N ASN A 88 5.15 9.89 -27.14
CA ASN A 88 5.89 9.14 -28.16
C ASN A 88 5.22 7.80 -28.58
N GLY A 89 4.09 7.41 -27.97
CA GLY A 89 3.32 6.23 -28.36
C GLY A 89 3.99 4.87 -28.05
N HIS A 90 5.03 4.84 -27.21
CA HIS A 90 5.71 3.60 -26.86
C HIS A 90 5.07 2.92 -25.65
N VAL A 91 4.12 2.01 -25.89
CA VAL A 91 3.35 1.30 -24.85
C VAL A 91 4.22 0.71 -23.75
N LEU A 92 5.28 0.00 -24.10
CA LEU A 92 6.12 -0.68 -23.11
C LEU A 92 6.90 0.31 -22.24
N THR A 93 7.36 1.42 -22.82
CA THR A 93 8.07 2.48 -22.10
C THR A 93 7.12 3.24 -21.18
N ALA A 94 5.93 3.58 -21.66
CA ALA A 94 4.88 4.20 -20.83
C ALA A 94 4.48 3.29 -19.67
N ALA A 95 4.19 2.01 -19.94
CA ALA A 95 3.89 1.01 -18.93
C ALA A 95 5.03 0.85 -17.91
N GLY A 96 6.29 0.84 -18.37
CA GLY A 96 7.46 0.76 -17.50
C GLY A 96 7.54 1.92 -16.51
N TRP A 97 7.32 3.14 -16.98
CA TRP A 97 7.31 4.34 -16.13
C TRP A 97 6.13 4.36 -15.15
N THR A 98 4.93 4.05 -15.62
CA THR A 98 3.72 3.95 -14.80
C THR A 98 3.89 2.92 -13.69
N PHE A 99 4.35 1.72 -14.04
CA PHE A 99 4.67 0.67 -13.08
C PHE A 99 5.67 1.17 -12.02
N LEU A 100 6.79 1.75 -12.47
CA LEU A 100 7.86 2.18 -11.58
C LEU A 100 7.38 3.26 -10.61
N ILE A 101 6.65 4.27 -11.09
CA ILE A 101 6.18 5.38 -10.27
C ILE A 101 5.10 4.92 -9.31
N ASN A 102 4.13 4.13 -9.75
CA ASN A 102 3.08 3.63 -8.87
C ASN A 102 3.63 2.65 -7.82
N LEU A 103 4.68 1.90 -8.13
CA LEU A 103 5.35 1.03 -7.16
C LEU A 103 6.18 1.85 -6.15
N THR A 104 7.07 2.71 -6.64
CA THR A 104 8.08 3.38 -5.82
C THR A 104 7.56 4.62 -5.14
N VAL A 105 6.90 5.52 -5.86
CA VAL A 105 6.35 6.76 -5.30
C VAL A 105 4.98 6.47 -4.72
N GLY A 106 4.10 5.89 -5.53
CA GLY A 106 2.70 5.72 -5.17
C GLY A 106 2.45 4.77 -3.98
N SER A 107 3.01 3.57 -4.05
CA SER A 107 2.78 2.53 -3.04
C SER A 107 3.82 2.62 -1.93
N PHE A 108 5.11 2.61 -2.27
CA PHE A 108 6.16 2.64 -1.26
C PHE A 108 6.34 4.02 -0.62
N GLY A 109 6.61 5.06 -1.40
CA GLY A 109 6.95 6.38 -0.90
C GLY A 109 5.81 7.11 -0.19
N CYS A 110 4.58 6.99 -0.69
CA CYS A 110 3.44 7.73 -0.15
C CYS A 110 2.62 6.96 0.89
N ILE A 111 2.70 5.63 0.94
CA ILE A 111 1.87 4.81 1.85
C ILE A 111 2.77 4.06 2.83
N THR A 112 3.63 3.18 2.33
CA THR A 112 4.43 2.30 3.19
C THR A 112 5.48 3.07 3.98
N LEU A 113 6.25 3.94 3.36
CA LEU A 113 7.33 4.67 4.02
C LEU A 113 6.83 5.55 5.18
N PRO A 114 5.74 6.35 5.03
CA PRO A 114 5.13 7.04 6.16
C PRO A 114 4.68 6.07 7.25
N SER A 115 4.07 4.93 6.90
CA SER A 115 3.60 3.96 7.90
C SER A 115 4.71 3.34 8.74
N MET A 116 5.91 3.23 8.18
CA MET A 116 7.11 2.81 8.91
C MET A 116 7.54 3.86 9.95
N MET A 117 7.29 5.15 9.70
CA MET A 117 7.59 6.20 10.67
C MET A 117 6.48 6.35 11.71
N ILE A 118 5.23 6.32 11.24
CA ILE A 118 4.03 6.52 12.05
C ILE A 118 3.04 5.40 11.70
N PRO A 119 2.93 4.34 12.52
CA PRO A 119 1.95 3.27 12.28
C PRO A 119 0.55 3.86 12.06
N THR A 120 -0.21 3.28 11.13
CA THR A 120 -1.56 3.71 10.69
C THR A 120 -1.58 4.91 9.73
N SER A 121 -0.46 5.61 9.53
CA SER A 121 -0.45 6.74 8.57
C SER A 121 -0.65 6.29 7.13
N GLY A 122 -0.23 5.08 6.77
CA GLY A 122 -0.41 4.52 5.43
C GLY A 122 -1.89 4.33 5.07
N ILE A 123 -2.71 3.86 6.01
CA ILE A 123 -4.17 3.76 5.82
C ILE A 123 -4.77 5.13 5.53
N LEU A 124 -4.35 6.17 6.26
CA LEU A 124 -4.81 7.54 6.02
C LEU A 124 -4.38 8.04 4.63
N MET A 125 -3.12 7.82 4.25
CA MET A 125 -2.60 8.21 2.93
C MET A 125 -3.32 7.48 1.79
N THR A 126 -3.64 6.21 1.97
CA THR A 126 -4.48 5.44 1.04
C THR A 126 -5.89 6.03 0.93
N GLY A 127 -6.47 6.49 2.04
CA GLY A 127 -7.77 7.18 2.04
C GLY A 127 -7.73 8.53 1.29
N VAL A 128 -6.69 9.34 1.51
CA VAL A 128 -6.47 10.59 0.75
C VAL A 128 -6.36 10.31 -0.74
N ARG A 129 -5.64 9.24 -1.10
CA ARG A 129 -5.49 8.82 -2.49
C ARG A 129 -6.83 8.40 -3.11
N ALA A 130 -7.60 7.56 -2.41
CA ALA A 130 -8.92 7.13 -2.85
C ALA A 130 -9.84 8.34 -3.12
N MET A 131 -9.86 9.29 -2.19
CA MET A 131 -10.65 10.51 -2.32
C MET A 131 -10.21 11.35 -3.52
N THR A 132 -8.90 11.56 -3.66
CA THR A 132 -8.31 12.33 -4.77
C THR A 132 -8.64 11.71 -6.12
N TRP A 133 -8.59 10.38 -6.23
CA TRP A 133 -8.98 9.65 -7.44
C TRP A 133 -10.45 9.84 -7.79
N GLY A 134 -11.34 9.77 -6.79
CA GLY A 134 -12.75 10.07 -6.97
C GLY A 134 -12.99 11.49 -7.49
N LEU A 135 -12.24 12.47 -6.99
CA LEU A 135 -12.31 13.86 -7.44
C LEU A 135 -11.80 14.02 -8.88
N ILE A 136 -10.67 13.40 -9.24
CA ILE A 136 -10.03 13.56 -10.56
C ILE A 136 -10.85 12.88 -11.66
N PHE A 137 -11.26 11.64 -11.44
CA PHE A 137 -11.87 10.77 -12.47
C PHE A 137 -13.39 10.73 -12.41
N SER A 138 -13.99 11.76 -11.81
CA SER A 138 -15.43 11.93 -11.80
C SER A 138 -15.97 12.21 -13.22
N PRO A 139 -17.10 11.61 -13.64
CA PRO A 139 -17.64 11.72 -15.01
C PRO A 139 -18.32 13.06 -15.34
N ILE A 140 -18.04 14.13 -14.58
CA ILE A 140 -18.94 15.30 -14.44
C ILE A 140 -18.40 16.52 -15.19
N THR A 141 -17.08 16.68 -15.28
CA THR A 141 -16.50 17.62 -16.23
C THR A 141 -16.82 17.16 -17.65
N GLY A 142 -17.45 18.03 -18.45
CA GLY A 142 -17.78 17.83 -19.87
C GLY A 142 -16.60 17.59 -20.82
N LYS A 143 -15.45 17.13 -20.31
CA LYS A 143 -14.40 16.48 -21.09
C LYS A 143 -14.91 15.09 -21.47
N LYS A 144 -14.87 14.78 -22.77
CA LYS A 144 -15.24 13.46 -23.32
C LYS A 144 -14.42 12.29 -22.73
N ASP A 145 -13.32 12.61 -22.05
CA ASP A 145 -12.33 11.64 -21.54
C ASP A 145 -12.44 11.37 -20.02
N ALA A 146 -13.40 11.98 -19.31
CA ALA A 146 -13.41 12.02 -17.84
C ALA A 146 -13.64 10.66 -17.16
N LEU A 147 -14.29 9.70 -17.82
CA LEU A 147 -14.36 8.30 -17.38
C LEU A 147 -14.80 7.41 -18.55
N THR A 148 -13.87 7.01 -19.40
CA THR A 148 -14.15 5.97 -20.40
C THR A 148 -14.21 4.60 -19.69
N LEU A 149 -15.05 3.68 -20.16
CA LEU A 149 -15.13 2.32 -19.59
C LEU A 149 -13.75 1.64 -19.48
N PRO A 150 -12.84 1.75 -20.48
CA PRO A 150 -11.47 1.24 -20.35
C PRO A 150 -10.69 1.85 -19.18
N HIS A 151 -10.84 3.15 -18.93
CA HIS A 151 -10.15 3.84 -17.85
C HIS A 151 -10.64 3.42 -16.48
N PHE A 152 -11.94 3.17 -16.34
CA PHE A 152 -12.51 2.64 -15.11
C PHE A 152 -11.89 1.30 -14.73
N ILE A 153 -11.64 0.42 -15.72
CA ILE A 153 -10.94 -0.86 -15.49
C ILE A 153 -9.52 -0.61 -14.98
N THR A 154 -8.79 0.31 -15.60
CA THR A 154 -7.43 0.72 -15.16
C THR A 154 -7.46 1.13 -13.68
N MET A 155 -8.37 2.02 -13.31
CA MET A 155 -8.52 2.48 -11.93
C MET A 155 -8.84 1.34 -10.95
N LEU A 156 -9.71 0.41 -11.32
CA LEU A 156 -10.06 -0.73 -10.46
C LEU A 156 -8.85 -1.62 -10.16
N ILE A 157 -8.02 -1.87 -11.17
CA ILE A 157 -6.81 -2.71 -11.04
C ILE A 157 -5.74 -1.95 -10.25
N GLU A 158 -5.46 -0.69 -10.60
CA GLU A 158 -4.44 0.13 -9.94
C GLU A 158 -4.77 0.48 -8.49
N GLY A 159 -6.06 0.48 -8.10
CA GLY A 159 -6.46 0.68 -6.71
C GLY A 159 -6.01 -0.45 -5.77
N GLN A 160 -5.96 -1.70 -6.25
CA GLN A 160 -5.65 -2.87 -5.39
C GLN A 160 -4.26 -2.79 -4.73
N PRO A 161 -3.18 -2.42 -5.45
CA PRO A 161 -1.87 -2.16 -4.87
C PRO A 161 -1.88 -1.24 -3.65
N TYR A 162 -2.64 -0.15 -3.67
CA TYR A 162 -2.72 0.80 -2.56
C TYR A 162 -3.48 0.24 -1.37
N ILE A 163 -4.50 -0.58 -1.63
CA ILE A 163 -5.25 -1.28 -0.60
C ILE A 163 -4.37 -2.35 0.05
N LEU A 164 -3.55 -3.07 -0.73
CA LEU A 164 -2.55 -4.00 -0.20
C LEU A 164 -1.44 -3.30 0.58
N ALA A 165 -0.99 -2.12 0.16
CA ALA A 165 -0.03 -1.32 0.92
C ALA A 165 -0.63 -0.87 2.27
N ALA A 166 -1.91 -0.46 2.30
CA ALA A 166 -2.64 -0.16 3.53
C ALA A 166 -2.86 -1.40 4.42
N LEU A 167 -3.03 -2.59 3.82
CA LEU A 167 -3.05 -3.85 4.58
C LEU A 167 -1.68 -4.08 5.24
N GLY A 168 -0.58 -3.79 4.56
CA GLY A 168 0.76 -3.79 5.14
C GLY A 168 0.85 -2.90 6.37
N ASP A 169 0.39 -1.65 6.26
CA ASP A 169 0.35 -0.72 7.40
C ASP A 169 -0.52 -1.24 8.56
N TRP A 170 -1.67 -1.84 8.27
CA TRP A 170 -2.49 -2.49 9.28
C TRP A 170 -1.74 -3.61 10.01
N LEU A 171 -1.01 -4.48 9.28
CA LEU A 171 -0.23 -5.57 9.87
C LEU A 171 0.93 -5.04 10.72
N LEU A 172 1.63 -4.02 10.23
CA LEU A 172 2.68 -3.32 10.96
C LEU A 172 2.13 -2.74 12.25
N THR A 173 1.04 -1.98 12.16
CA THR A 173 0.34 -1.38 13.30
C THR A 173 -0.10 -2.44 14.29
N ARG A 174 -0.74 -3.52 13.85
CA ARG A 174 -1.22 -4.59 14.73
C ARG A 174 -0.08 -5.25 15.51
N ARG A 175 1.06 -5.49 14.88
CA ARG A 175 2.23 -6.09 15.55
C ARG A 175 2.95 -5.09 16.44
N PHE A 176 3.04 -3.84 16.00
CA PHE A 176 3.54 -2.75 16.81
C PHE A 176 2.68 -2.59 18.06
N LEU A 177 1.34 -2.51 17.94
CA LEU A 177 0.42 -2.40 19.06
C LEU A 177 0.40 -3.67 19.94
N GLY A 178 0.47 -4.86 19.34
CA GLY A 178 0.49 -6.13 20.08
C GLY A 178 1.72 -6.35 20.96
N GLN A 179 2.77 -5.53 20.78
CA GLN A 179 3.91 -5.49 21.70
C GLN A 179 3.60 -4.70 22.98
N PHE A 180 2.61 -3.80 22.94
CA PHE A 180 2.15 -3.05 24.09
C PHE A 180 1.07 -3.87 24.78
N GLY A 181 1.43 -4.46 25.90
CA GLY A 181 0.51 -5.28 26.67
C GLY A 181 1.03 -5.52 28.07
N TRP A 182 0.09 -5.60 29.00
CA TRP A 182 0.35 -6.03 30.36
C TRP A 182 0.41 -7.56 30.35
N ARG A 183 1.61 -8.13 30.22
CA ARG A 183 1.78 -9.59 30.25
C ARG A 183 1.80 -10.02 31.72
N ARG A 184 0.93 -10.97 32.09
CA ARG A 184 0.92 -11.55 33.45
C ARG A 184 2.23 -12.32 33.63
N VAL A 185 3.16 -11.72 34.37
CA VAL A 185 4.39 -12.40 34.78
C VAL A 185 4.03 -13.20 36.02
N GLU A 186 3.90 -14.51 35.89
CA GLU A 186 3.91 -15.40 37.05
C GLU A 186 5.36 -15.46 37.54
N GLY A 187 5.67 -14.63 38.55
CA GLY A 187 6.95 -14.67 39.22
C GLY A 187 6.98 -15.83 40.21
N GLU A 188 7.72 -16.90 39.89
CA GLU A 188 8.38 -17.66 40.95
C GLU A 188 9.46 -16.76 41.55
N GLY A 189 9.43 -16.62 42.87
CA GLY A 189 10.14 -15.59 43.59
C GLY A 189 11.65 -15.60 43.35
N GLU A 190 12.19 -14.41 43.14
CA GLU A 190 13.39 -13.82 43.76
C GLU A 190 14.15 -12.96 42.75
N GLY A 191 14.16 -11.65 42.98
CA GLY A 191 14.95 -10.72 42.18
C GLY A 191 14.43 -9.29 42.26
N GLN A 192 15.12 -8.47 43.05
CA GLN A 192 14.80 -7.09 43.38
C GLN A 192 14.48 -6.20 42.16
N ILE A 193 13.22 -5.77 42.04
CA ILE A 193 12.85 -4.53 41.36
C ILE A 193 12.21 -3.65 42.43
N ARG A 194 12.77 -2.46 42.64
CA ARG A 194 12.23 -1.46 43.58
C ARG A 194 10.84 -1.06 43.11
N LEU A 195 9.82 -1.59 43.76
CA LEU A 195 8.41 -1.26 43.54
C LEU A 195 8.06 -0.05 44.41
N ILE A 196 7.28 0.87 43.83
CA ILE A 196 6.45 1.79 44.61
C ILE A 196 5.33 0.90 45.17
N ASP A 197 5.47 0.49 46.43
CA ASP A 197 4.56 -0.44 47.08
C ASP A 197 3.17 0.20 47.23
N ASN A 198 2.21 -0.29 46.46
CA ASN A 198 0.79 -0.11 46.75
C ASN A 198 0.25 -1.45 47.25
N GLU A 199 -0.06 -1.50 48.54
CA GLU A 199 -0.43 -2.71 49.31
C GLU A 199 -1.77 -3.36 48.89
N LYS A 200 -2.40 -2.87 47.82
CA LYS A 200 -3.75 -3.28 47.40
C LYS A 200 -3.83 -4.43 46.39
N ASP A 201 -2.71 -4.94 45.87
CA ASP A 201 -2.70 -5.99 44.83
C ASP A 201 -2.32 -7.39 45.37
N LYS A 202 -2.94 -7.82 46.48
CA LYS A 202 -2.87 -9.21 46.96
C LYS A 202 -4.20 -9.90 46.71
N ASP A 203 -4.19 -10.97 45.91
CA ASP A 203 -5.30 -11.90 45.82
C ASP A 203 -5.37 -12.80 47.08
N GLU A 204 -6.54 -13.36 47.38
CA GLU A 204 -6.81 -14.18 48.59
C GLU A 204 -5.91 -15.43 48.74
N LYS A 205 -5.06 -15.74 47.74
CA LYS A 205 -4.11 -16.87 47.76
C LYS A 205 -2.65 -16.45 47.88
N GLY A 206 -2.36 -15.18 48.15
CA GLY A 206 -1.00 -14.71 48.40
C GLY A 206 -0.11 -14.69 47.15
N LYS A 207 -0.66 -14.76 45.94
CA LYS A 207 0.10 -14.64 44.70
C LYS A 207 0.26 -13.15 44.38
N ARG A 208 1.51 -12.67 44.39
CA ARG A 208 1.81 -11.29 43.96
C ARG A 208 1.51 -11.16 42.48
N THR A 209 0.53 -10.34 42.14
CA THR A 209 0.27 -9.96 40.75
C THR A 209 1.13 -8.74 40.43
N THR A 210 2.38 -8.98 40.00
CA THR A 210 3.23 -7.88 39.53
C THR A 210 2.90 -7.58 38.08
N TRP A 211 2.31 -6.41 37.87
CA TRP A 211 2.13 -5.86 36.55
C TRP A 211 3.39 -5.11 36.12
N SER A 212 4.14 -5.67 35.15
CA SER A 212 5.30 -4.97 34.57
C SER A 212 4.96 -4.39 33.20
N TRP A 213 5.34 -3.12 33.02
CA TRP A 213 5.35 -2.48 31.71
C TRP A 213 6.54 -3.05 30.91
N ILE A 214 6.26 -3.74 29.81
CA ILE A 214 7.32 -4.22 28.92
C ILE A 214 7.75 -3.04 28.03
N PRO A 215 9.05 -2.67 28.00
CA PRO A 215 9.54 -1.64 27.09
C PRO A 215 9.42 -2.08 25.62
N ILE A 216 9.40 -1.10 24.71
CA ILE A 216 9.29 -1.28 23.25
C ILE A 216 10.17 -2.46 22.79
N SER A 217 9.55 -3.49 22.21
CA SER A 217 10.26 -4.67 21.71
C SER A 217 10.39 -4.57 20.20
N TRP A 218 11.57 -4.17 19.74
CA TRP A 218 11.95 -4.14 18.32
C TRP A 218 11.61 -5.41 17.50
N PRO A 219 11.55 -6.64 18.06
CA PRO A 219 11.17 -7.83 17.31
C PRO A 219 9.75 -7.76 16.70
N GLY A 220 8.77 -7.17 17.40
CA GLY A 220 7.39 -7.07 16.90
C GLY A 220 7.29 -6.16 15.68
N TYR A 221 7.95 -5.00 15.76
CA TYR A 221 8.07 -4.05 14.65
C TYR A 221 8.81 -4.66 13.46
N GLY A 222 9.94 -5.33 13.69
CA GLY A 222 10.70 -6.01 12.63
C GLY A 222 9.90 -7.11 11.91
N GLN A 223 9.08 -7.87 12.64
CA GLN A 223 8.17 -8.84 12.02
C GLN A 223 7.05 -8.17 11.23
N GLY A 224 6.55 -7.01 11.70
CA GLY A 224 5.61 -6.17 10.94
C GLY A 224 6.19 -5.72 9.60
N LEU A 225 7.44 -5.27 9.58
CA LEU A 225 8.12 -4.90 8.34
C LEU A 225 8.25 -6.08 7.37
N LYS A 226 8.55 -7.28 7.88
CA LYS A 226 8.60 -8.49 7.03
C LYS A 226 7.25 -8.80 6.40
N ASP A 227 6.17 -8.68 7.19
CA ASP A 227 4.81 -8.90 6.70
C ASP A 227 4.44 -7.85 5.63
N VAL A 228 4.77 -6.57 5.83
CA VAL A 228 4.62 -5.50 4.83
C VAL A 228 5.36 -5.86 3.53
N LEU A 229 6.64 -6.20 3.62
CA LEU A 229 7.47 -6.52 2.45
C LEU A 229 6.98 -7.77 1.71
N SER A 230 6.33 -8.72 2.40
CA SER A 230 5.75 -9.90 1.75
C SER A 230 4.62 -9.55 0.77
N LEU A 231 3.92 -8.43 0.99
CA LEU A 231 2.84 -7.97 0.12
C LEU A 231 3.37 -7.33 -1.18
N TYR A 232 4.66 -6.97 -1.23
CA TYR A 232 5.24 -6.31 -2.41
C TYR A 232 5.35 -7.22 -3.64
N GLY A 233 5.37 -8.54 -3.47
CA GLY A 233 5.24 -9.48 -4.58
C GLY A 233 3.91 -9.28 -5.33
N PRO A 234 2.76 -9.54 -4.68
CA PRO A 234 1.44 -9.29 -5.26
C PRO A 234 1.21 -7.85 -5.75
N ILE A 235 1.63 -6.84 -4.97
CA ILE A 235 1.53 -5.41 -5.36
C ILE A 235 2.23 -5.18 -6.71
N SER A 236 3.46 -5.66 -6.85
CA SER A 236 4.23 -5.50 -8.09
C SER A 236 3.57 -6.21 -9.26
N GLY A 237 3.06 -7.43 -9.04
CA GLY A 237 2.35 -8.18 -10.09
C GLY A 237 1.10 -7.46 -10.60
N ILE A 238 0.28 -6.92 -9.69
CA ILE A 238 -0.93 -6.18 -10.07
C ILE A 238 -0.58 -4.87 -10.77
N LEU A 239 0.41 -4.11 -10.26
CA LEU A 239 0.85 -2.88 -10.90
C LEU A 239 1.42 -3.11 -12.30
N ALA A 240 2.16 -4.19 -12.51
CA ALA A 240 2.68 -4.51 -13.84
C ALA A 240 1.55 -4.76 -14.85
N ILE A 241 0.52 -5.52 -14.46
CA ILE A 241 -0.66 -5.76 -15.28
C ILE A 241 -1.40 -4.44 -15.56
N ALA A 242 -1.62 -3.63 -14.52
CA ALA A 242 -2.31 -2.36 -14.64
C ALA A 242 -1.58 -1.39 -15.58
N ALA A 243 -0.26 -1.30 -15.46
CA ALA A 243 0.55 -0.39 -16.26
C ALA A 243 0.62 -0.79 -17.73
N ILE A 244 0.67 -2.10 -18.03
CA ILE A 244 0.58 -2.60 -19.42
C ILE A 244 -0.78 -2.23 -20.01
N TRP A 245 -1.85 -2.45 -19.25
CA TRP A 245 -3.21 -2.10 -19.68
C TRP A 245 -3.37 -0.60 -19.88
N GLU A 246 -2.90 0.24 -18.95
CA GLU A 246 -2.94 1.70 -19.06
C GLU A 246 -2.14 2.20 -20.26
N GLY A 247 -0.92 1.69 -20.46
CA GLY A 247 -0.10 2.04 -21.62
C GLY A 247 -0.83 1.75 -22.94
N TYR A 248 -1.48 0.59 -23.03
CA TYR A 248 -2.29 0.23 -24.19
C TYR A 248 -3.50 1.17 -24.35
N GLU A 249 -4.25 1.39 -23.27
CA GLU A 249 -5.46 2.23 -23.23
C GLU A 249 -5.15 3.67 -23.68
N VAL A 250 -4.15 4.29 -23.07
CA VAL A 250 -3.83 5.70 -23.30
C VAL A 250 -3.34 5.94 -24.72
N ILE A 251 -2.56 5.02 -25.29
CA ILE A 251 -1.96 5.21 -26.62
C ILE A 251 -2.95 4.85 -27.74
N HIS A 252 -3.79 3.83 -27.55
CA HIS A 252 -4.65 3.31 -28.63
C HIS A 252 -6.12 3.73 -28.51
N LEU A 253 -6.62 3.93 -27.29
CA LEU A 253 -8.05 4.19 -27.04
C LEU A 253 -8.32 5.66 -26.72
N LYS A 254 -7.35 6.38 -26.12
CA LYS A 254 -7.41 7.83 -25.94
C LYS A 254 -6.52 8.51 -26.99
N ARG A 255 -7.03 9.56 -27.66
CA ARG A 255 -6.21 10.38 -28.57
C ARG A 255 -5.46 11.46 -27.78
N GLY A 256 -4.56 11.06 -26.89
CA GLY A 256 -3.71 11.97 -26.09
C GLY A 256 -3.98 11.96 -24.58
N PHE A 257 -3.05 12.55 -23.84
CA PHE A 257 -3.03 12.65 -22.36
C PHE A 257 -3.48 14.06 -21.91
N TRP A 258 -4.56 14.12 -21.09
CA TRP A 258 -5.17 15.26 -20.34
C TRP A 258 -5.80 16.46 -21.08
#